data_AF-A0A535CRP2-F1
#
_entry.id   AF-A0A535CRP2-F1
#
_cell.length_a   1.000
_cell.length_b   1.000
_cell.length_c   1.000
_cell.angle_alpha   90.00
_cell.angle_beta   90.00
_cell.angle_gamma   90.00
#
_symmetry.space_group_name_H-M   'P 1'
#
loop_
_entity.id
_entity.type
_entity.pdbx_description
1 polymer ?
#
loop_
_entity_poly.entity_id
_entity_poly.type
_entity_poly.pdbx_seq_one_letter_code
_entity_poly.pdbx_strand_id
1 'polypeptide(L)'
;MRYALALVFVLTAAFVPAAARQAPRMGSQPVEPYKVIGNIYYVGSVDVSSHIIVTKQGLILIDTGTKEMVPIVQSSIQKLGHRLSDVKIILSSHAHWDHVEGHAAMKQATGARIMAVGEDAASISSGKDTSAANAGGWTPVKVDRVLKELRPDVFLAQHGRLYGMEEKMQRMKTGAGNPFIDPEGYRTFVAAQEAAYLKQLAEERSGSR
;
A
#
# COMPACT_ATOMS: atom_id res chain seq x y z
N MET A 1 -2.08 -22.73 -76.31
CA MET A 1 -1.25 -22.11 -75.24
C MET A 1 -2.17 -21.60 -74.14
N ARG A 2 -2.07 -22.15 -72.92
CA ARG A 2 -2.88 -21.77 -71.75
C ARG A 2 -1.94 -21.15 -70.72
N TYR A 3 -2.13 -19.88 -70.38
CA TYR A 3 -1.38 -19.22 -69.30
C TYR A 3 -2.11 -19.45 -67.98
N ALA A 4 -1.43 -20.04 -66.99
CA ALA A 4 -1.91 -20.18 -65.63
C ALA A 4 -1.38 -19.00 -64.79
N LEU A 5 -2.29 -18.20 -64.24
CA LEU A 5 -1.96 -17.08 -63.35
C LEU A 5 -1.84 -17.64 -61.92
N ALA A 6 -0.62 -17.71 -61.39
CA ALA A 6 -0.38 -18.08 -60.00
C ALA A 6 -0.54 -16.85 -59.10
N LEU A 7 -1.58 -16.85 -58.25
CA LEU A 7 -1.79 -15.84 -57.22
C LEU A 7 -0.91 -16.18 -56.01
N VAL A 8 0.12 -15.37 -55.76
CA VAL A 8 0.95 -15.46 -54.54
C VAL A 8 0.28 -14.65 -53.44
N PHE A 9 -0.27 -15.32 -52.42
CA PHE A 9 -0.70 -14.67 -51.19
C PHE A 9 0.53 -14.38 -50.33
N VAL A 10 0.96 -13.12 -50.28
CA VAL A 10 1.94 -12.65 -49.30
C VAL A 10 1.20 -12.44 -47.97
N LEU A 11 1.41 -13.35 -47.02
CA LEU A 11 0.96 -13.16 -45.64
C LEU A 11 1.81 -12.04 -45.02
N THR A 12 1.28 -10.83 -44.93
CA THR A 12 1.86 -9.78 -44.09
C THR A 12 1.50 -10.07 -42.64
N ALA A 13 2.50 -10.47 -41.84
CA ALA A 13 2.33 -10.50 -40.39
C ALA A 13 2.05 -9.07 -39.91
N ALA A 14 0.82 -8.81 -39.46
CA ALA A 14 0.48 -7.55 -38.84
C ALA A 14 1.31 -7.38 -37.57
N PHE A 15 2.26 -6.45 -37.59
CA PHE A 15 2.98 -6.02 -36.42
C PHE A 15 1.99 -5.26 -35.54
N VAL A 16 1.39 -5.95 -34.56
CA VAL A 16 0.59 -5.28 -33.53
C VAL A 16 1.59 -4.61 -32.59
N PRO A 17 1.68 -3.27 -32.54
CA PRO A 17 2.56 -2.63 -31.58
C PRO A 17 2.08 -3.03 -30.19
N ALA A 18 2.97 -3.64 -29.39
CA ALA A 18 2.73 -3.80 -27.97
C ALA A 18 2.42 -2.41 -27.43
N ALA A 19 1.20 -2.19 -26.95
CA ALA A 19 0.80 -0.92 -26.36
C ALA A 19 1.89 -0.54 -25.35
N ALA A 20 2.58 0.58 -25.60
CA ALA A 20 3.65 1.04 -24.75
C ALA A 20 3.09 1.14 -23.33
N ARG A 21 3.56 0.27 -22.43
CA ARG A 21 3.20 0.37 -21.01
C ARG A 21 3.61 1.77 -20.58
N GLN A 22 2.62 2.59 -20.18
CA GLN A 22 2.91 3.89 -19.60
C GLN A 22 3.88 3.70 -18.44
N ALA A 23 4.89 4.56 -18.37
CA ALA A 23 5.80 4.58 -17.23
C ALA A 23 4.95 4.72 -15.95
N PRO A 24 5.26 3.98 -14.88
CA PRO A 24 4.53 4.09 -13.62
C PRO A 24 4.58 5.54 -13.13
N ARG A 25 3.49 5.95 -12.46
CA ARG A 25 3.43 7.27 -11.81
C ARG A 25 4.60 7.45 -10.87
N MET A 26 5.01 8.70 -10.67
CA MET A 26 6.03 9.04 -9.68
C MET A 26 5.63 8.51 -8.31
N GLY A 27 6.51 7.75 -7.66
CA GLY A 27 6.25 7.06 -6.39
C GLY A 27 5.84 5.59 -6.56
N SER A 28 5.38 5.16 -7.74
CA SER A 28 4.93 3.79 -8.03
C SER A 28 6.00 2.93 -8.73
N GLN A 29 7.26 3.36 -8.76
CA GLN A 29 8.34 2.62 -9.40
C GLN A 29 8.65 1.30 -8.64
N PRO A 30 9.06 0.22 -9.34
CA PRO A 30 9.35 -1.05 -8.70
C PRO A 30 10.50 -0.97 -7.68
N VAL A 31 10.36 -1.74 -6.59
CA VAL A 31 11.42 -2.02 -5.61
C VAL A 31 11.55 -3.54 -5.49
N GLU A 32 12.77 -4.06 -5.37
CA GLU A 32 12.96 -5.49 -5.11
C GLU A 32 12.33 -5.87 -3.77
N PRO A 33 11.50 -6.94 -3.70
CA PRO A 33 10.86 -7.31 -2.45
C PRO A 33 11.88 -7.79 -1.42
N TYR A 34 11.63 -7.49 -0.15
CA TYR A 34 12.56 -7.83 0.93
C TYR A 34 11.83 -8.20 2.21
N LYS A 35 12.53 -8.94 3.07
CA LYS A 35 12.05 -9.27 4.40
C LYS A 35 12.26 -8.08 5.33
N VAL A 36 11.18 -7.59 5.93
CA VAL A 36 11.25 -6.53 6.94
C VAL A 36 11.71 -7.15 8.26
N ILE A 37 10.92 -8.06 8.82
CA ILE A 37 11.23 -8.79 10.05
C ILE A 37 10.27 -9.98 10.20
N GLY A 38 10.70 -11.06 10.88
CA GLY A 38 9.79 -12.16 11.24
C GLY A 38 9.12 -12.80 10.04
N ASN A 39 7.81 -12.60 9.89
CA ASN A 39 6.98 -13.06 8.78
C ASN A 39 6.39 -11.91 7.94
N ILE A 40 6.96 -10.71 8.05
CA ILE A 40 6.54 -9.49 7.34
C ILE A 40 7.52 -9.18 6.22
N TYR A 41 6.98 -8.94 5.02
CA TYR A 41 7.75 -8.66 3.82
C TYR A 41 7.21 -7.44 3.10
N TYR A 42 8.10 -6.65 2.51
CA TYR A 42 7.76 -5.54 1.64
C TYR A 42 7.57 -6.02 0.20
N VAL A 43 6.48 -5.61 -0.43
CA VAL A 43 6.12 -5.95 -1.82
C VAL A 43 5.66 -4.73 -2.62
N GLY A 44 5.75 -3.53 -2.04
CA GLY A 44 5.29 -2.26 -2.61
C GLY A 44 6.25 -1.63 -3.62
N SER A 45 6.17 -0.30 -3.73
CA SER A 45 6.94 0.51 -4.69
C SER A 45 7.93 1.44 -3.97
N VAL A 46 8.52 2.41 -4.67
CA VAL A 46 9.49 3.35 -4.07
C VAL A 46 8.89 4.20 -2.95
N ASP A 47 7.64 4.65 -3.10
CA ASP A 47 7.00 5.53 -2.10
C ASP A 47 5.69 4.97 -1.56
N VAL A 48 4.89 4.27 -2.38
CA VAL A 48 3.64 3.65 -1.90
C VAL A 48 3.95 2.26 -1.35
N SER A 49 3.71 2.08 -0.05
CA SER A 49 4.02 0.84 0.65
C SER A 49 2.95 -0.22 0.44
N SER A 50 3.39 -1.46 0.28
CA SER A 50 2.53 -2.64 0.36
C SER A 50 3.30 -3.75 1.03
N HIS A 51 2.63 -4.49 1.91
CA HIS A 51 3.27 -5.52 2.74
C HIS A 51 2.51 -6.83 2.67
N ILE A 52 3.22 -7.95 2.76
CA ILE A 52 2.58 -9.24 3.07
C ILE A 52 2.98 -9.71 4.46
N ILE A 53 2.01 -10.29 5.16
CA ILE A 53 2.21 -11.07 6.39
C ILE A 53 1.99 -12.54 6.03
N VAL A 54 3.04 -13.34 6.20
CA VAL A 54 3.03 -14.77 5.87
C VAL A 54 2.53 -15.57 7.08
N THR A 55 1.47 -16.33 6.92
CA THR A 55 0.92 -17.22 7.96
C THR A 55 0.85 -18.66 7.46
N LYS A 56 0.57 -19.62 8.35
CA LYS A 56 0.32 -21.02 7.96
C LYS A 56 -0.98 -21.18 7.16
N GLN A 57 -1.93 -20.24 7.29
CA GLN A 57 -3.24 -20.26 6.65
C GLN A 57 -3.28 -19.49 5.33
N GLY A 58 -2.19 -18.82 4.96
CA GLY A 58 -2.06 -18.00 3.75
C GLY A 58 -1.48 -16.62 4.04
N LEU A 59 -1.56 -15.73 3.05
CA LEU A 59 -1.03 -14.38 3.11
C LEU A 59 -2.11 -13.36 3.43
N ILE A 60 -1.72 -12.35 4.20
CA ILE A 60 -2.45 -11.09 4.34
C ILE A 60 -1.66 -10.03 3.58
N LEU A 61 -2.25 -9.41 2.57
CA LEU A 61 -1.68 -8.27 1.85
C LEU A 61 -2.21 -6.97 2.46
N ILE A 62 -1.35 -6.01 2.77
CA ILE A 62 -1.72 -4.67 3.24
C ILE A 62 -1.42 -3.69 2.11
N ASP A 63 -2.47 -3.01 1.65
CA ASP A 63 -2.53 -2.12 0.49
C ASP A 63 -2.13 -2.79 -0.83
N THR A 64 -2.63 -2.26 -1.95
CA THR A 64 -2.27 -2.76 -3.30
C THR A 64 -1.60 -1.71 -4.16
N GLY A 65 -1.62 -0.47 -3.71
CA GLY A 65 -1.14 0.65 -4.47
C GLY A 65 -2.08 1.08 -5.60
N THR A 66 -1.50 1.81 -6.55
CA THR A 66 -2.14 2.23 -7.80
C THR A 66 -2.42 1.06 -8.73
N LYS A 67 -3.17 1.29 -9.81
CA LYS A 67 -3.37 0.27 -10.86
C LYS A 67 -2.05 -0.23 -11.48
N GLU A 68 -1.05 0.65 -11.61
CA GLU A 68 0.26 0.31 -12.17
C GLU A 68 1.09 -0.57 -11.21
N MET A 69 0.78 -0.53 -9.92
CA MET A 69 1.45 -1.35 -8.90
C MET A 69 0.95 -2.79 -8.84
N VAL A 70 -0.24 -3.10 -9.38
CA VAL A 70 -0.78 -4.48 -9.41
C VAL A 70 0.24 -5.50 -9.95
N PRO A 71 0.82 -5.33 -11.16
CA PRO A 71 1.83 -6.27 -11.66
C PRO A 71 3.13 -6.27 -10.83
N ILE A 72 3.46 -5.15 -10.16
CA ILE A 72 4.64 -5.06 -9.29
C ILE A 72 4.43 -5.92 -8.04
N VAL A 73 3.31 -5.73 -7.34
CA VAL A 73 2.95 -6.48 -6.13
C VAL A 73 2.82 -7.97 -6.45
N GLN A 74 2.20 -8.33 -7.58
CA GLN A 74 2.11 -9.72 -8.02
C GLN A 74 3.48 -10.36 -8.24
N SER A 75 4.36 -9.67 -8.98
CA SER A 75 5.72 -10.14 -9.24
C SER A 75 6.53 -10.26 -7.95
N SER A 76 6.40 -9.29 -7.03
CA SER A 76 7.05 -9.32 -5.73
C SER A 76 6.64 -10.52 -4.88
N ILE A 77 5.34 -10.82 -4.81
CA ILE A 77 4.82 -12.01 -4.10
C ILE A 77 5.41 -13.30 -4.69
N GLN A 78 5.48 -13.40 -6.02
CA GLN A 78 6.01 -14.56 -6.73
C GLN A 78 7.53 -14.71 -6.55
N LYS A 79 8.29 -13.61 -6.61
CA LYS A 79 9.74 -13.59 -6.35
C LYS A 79 10.09 -14.07 -4.94
N LEU A 80 9.20 -13.82 -3.97
CA LEU A 80 9.31 -14.33 -2.60
C LEU A 80 8.91 -15.82 -2.47
N GLY A 81 8.54 -16.48 -3.57
CA GLY A 81 8.19 -17.91 -3.60
C GLY A 81 6.76 -18.23 -3.22
N HIS A 82 5.88 -17.23 -3.12
CA HIS A 82 4.47 -17.43 -2.79
C HIS A 82 3.57 -17.43 -4.03
N ARG A 83 2.42 -18.11 -3.95
CA ARG A 83 1.41 -18.05 -5.01
C ARG A 83 0.43 -16.91 -4.73
N LEU A 84 -0.09 -16.29 -5.78
CA LEU A 84 -1.17 -15.30 -5.64
C LEU A 84 -2.42 -15.90 -4.97
N SER A 85 -2.72 -17.17 -5.25
CA SER A 85 -3.81 -17.90 -4.59
C SER A 85 -3.60 -18.13 -3.09
N ASP A 86 -2.40 -17.90 -2.56
CA ASP A 86 -2.14 -17.94 -1.12
C ASP A 86 -2.61 -16.66 -0.43
N VAL A 87 -2.84 -15.55 -1.14
CA VAL A 87 -3.42 -14.32 -0.58
C VAL A 87 -4.88 -14.57 -0.22
N LYS A 88 -5.19 -14.54 1.07
CA LYS A 88 -6.55 -14.79 1.60
C LYS A 88 -7.26 -13.53 2.00
N ILE A 89 -6.50 -12.54 2.45
CA ILE A 89 -6.99 -11.25 2.93
C ILE A 89 -6.19 -10.14 2.26
N ILE A 90 -6.87 -9.11 1.78
CA ILE A 90 -6.29 -7.82 1.40
C ILE A 90 -6.86 -6.79 2.38
N LEU A 91 -6.00 -6.17 3.17
CA LEU A 91 -6.29 -5.12 4.13
C LEU A 91 -5.98 -3.75 3.55
N SER A 92 -6.87 -2.78 3.74
CA SER A 92 -6.58 -1.37 3.43
C SER A 92 -6.04 -0.66 4.67
N SER A 93 -4.99 0.15 4.51
CA SER A 93 -4.58 1.12 5.55
C SER A 93 -5.54 2.30 5.62
N HIS A 94 -5.93 2.85 4.46
CA HIS A 94 -6.95 3.90 4.30
C HIS A 94 -7.44 3.96 2.84
N ALA A 95 -8.58 4.61 2.61
CA ALA A 95 -9.29 4.59 1.33
C ALA A 95 -8.89 5.72 0.36
N HIS A 96 -7.59 5.92 0.11
CA HIS A 96 -7.11 6.80 -0.95
C HIS A 96 -6.68 6.01 -2.19
N TRP A 97 -6.84 6.63 -3.37
CA TRP A 97 -6.62 6.00 -4.68
C TRP A 97 -5.24 5.34 -4.79
N ASP A 98 -4.22 5.97 -4.23
CA ASP A 98 -2.84 5.52 -4.29
C ASP A 98 -2.59 4.25 -3.48
N HIS A 99 -3.52 3.81 -2.62
CA HIS A 99 -3.42 2.58 -1.82
C HIS A 99 -4.42 1.50 -2.25
N VAL A 100 -5.59 1.91 -2.76
CA VAL A 100 -6.73 1.01 -3.00
C VAL A 100 -7.12 0.80 -4.47
N GLU A 101 -6.59 1.57 -5.42
CA GLU A 101 -6.95 1.45 -6.84
C GLU A 101 -6.68 0.03 -7.39
N GLY A 102 -5.65 -0.66 -6.88
CA GLY A 102 -5.33 -2.04 -7.25
C GLY A 102 -6.20 -3.14 -6.61
N HIS A 103 -7.09 -2.83 -5.65
CA HIS A 103 -7.80 -3.85 -4.85
C HIS A 103 -8.68 -4.76 -5.70
N ALA A 104 -9.42 -4.20 -6.66
CA ALA A 104 -10.33 -4.98 -7.51
C ALA A 104 -9.57 -6.00 -8.37
N ALA A 105 -8.48 -5.56 -9.02
CA ALA A 105 -7.65 -6.43 -9.83
C ALA A 105 -6.95 -7.51 -8.98
N MET A 106 -6.47 -7.16 -7.79
CA MET A 106 -5.86 -8.12 -6.87
C MET A 106 -6.87 -9.11 -6.31
N LYS A 107 -8.10 -8.69 -6.01
CA LYS A 107 -9.19 -9.59 -5.63
C LYS A 107 -9.48 -10.61 -6.72
N GLN A 108 -9.60 -10.16 -7.97
CA GLN A 108 -9.83 -11.04 -9.12
C GLN A 108 -8.70 -12.05 -9.30
N ALA A 109 -7.44 -11.61 -9.16
CA ALA A 109 -6.26 -12.44 -9.37
C ALA A 109 -6.03 -13.48 -8.25
N THR A 110 -6.54 -13.24 -7.05
CA THR A 110 -6.22 -14.05 -5.85
C THR A 110 -7.41 -14.82 -5.29
N GLY A 111 -8.64 -14.33 -5.49
CA GLY A 111 -9.82 -14.80 -4.77
C GLY A 111 -9.90 -14.32 -3.31
N ALA A 112 -9.05 -13.38 -2.90
CA ALA A 112 -8.97 -12.90 -1.52
C ALA A 112 -10.22 -12.13 -1.08
N ARG A 113 -10.43 -12.07 0.24
CA ARG A 113 -11.39 -11.15 0.86
C ARG A 113 -10.73 -9.78 1.00
N ILE A 114 -11.44 -8.71 0.63
CA ILE A 114 -11.04 -7.35 0.98
C ILE A 114 -11.60 -7.06 2.37
N MET A 115 -10.76 -6.55 3.26
CA MET A 115 -11.10 -6.08 4.58
C MET A 115 -10.52 -4.67 4.70
N ALA A 116 -11.25 -3.74 5.30
CA ALA A 116 -10.75 -2.39 5.52
C ALA A 116 -11.03 -2.03 6.97
N VAL A 117 -10.20 -1.15 7.52
CA VAL A 117 -10.60 -0.35 8.69
C VAL A 117 -11.52 0.73 8.10
N GLY A 118 -12.82 0.69 8.41
CA GLY A 118 -13.78 1.64 7.84
C GLY A 118 -13.61 3.06 8.41
N GLU A 119 -14.68 3.85 8.48
CA GLU A 119 -14.74 5.11 9.26
C GLU A 119 -14.78 4.84 10.81
N ASP A 120 -14.24 3.69 11.24
CA ASP A 120 -14.93 2.84 12.21
C ASP A 120 -14.60 3.13 13.68
N ALA A 121 -13.39 3.52 14.08
CA ALA A 121 -13.15 3.71 15.53
C ALA A 121 -13.93 4.91 16.12
N ALA A 122 -14.01 6.01 15.38
CA ALA A 122 -14.70 7.24 15.77
C ALA A 122 -16.22 7.07 15.73
N SER A 123 -16.69 6.33 14.74
CA SER A 123 -18.08 5.92 14.68
C SER A 123 -18.43 4.72 15.55
N ILE A 124 -17.50 4.13 16.29
CA ILE A 124 -17.81 3.07 17.28
C ILE A 124 -17.90 3.65 18.69
N SER A 125 -17.14 4.71 19.00
CA SER A 125 -17.02 5.23 20.37
C SER A 125 -17.96 6.38 20.70
N SER A 126 -18.60 7.03 19.74
CA SER A 126 -19.25 8.34 19.97
C SER A 126 -20.76 8.32 19.94
N GLY A 127 -21.35 7.34 19.28
CA GLY A 127 -22.73 7.52 18.96
C GLY A 127 -23.05 8.46 17.82
N LYS A 128 -22.17 8.85 16.89
CA LYS A 128 -22.53 9.87 15.89
C LYS A 128 -21.82 9.70 14.55
N ASP A 129 -22.57 9.91 13.47
CA ASP A 129 -22.03 10.01 12.12
C ASP A 129 -21.32 11.38 11.95
N THR A 130 -20.01 11.33 11.73
CA THR A 130 -19.16 12.51 11.56
C THR A 130 -18.73 12.73 10.11
N SER A 131 -19.31 12.00 9.15
CA SER A 131 -19.12 12.27 7.73
C SER A 131 -19.86 13.54 7.30
N ALA A 132 -19.59 14.05 6.10
CA ALA A 132 -20.32 15.17 5.52
C ALA A 132 -21.84 14.90 5.35
N ALA A 133 -22.31 13.66 5.54
CA ALA A 133 -23.71 13.25 5.48
C ALA A 133 -24.49 13.48 6.79
N ASN A 134 -23.82 13.56 7.95
CA ASN A 134 -24.39 13.91 9.25
C ASN A 134 -25.69 13.15 9.62
N ALA A 135 -25.68 11.81 9.53
CA ALA A 135 -26.79 10.97 10.00
C ALA A 135 -26.94 10.96 11.54
N GLY A 136 -28.06 10.44 12.04
CA GLY A 136 -28.33 10.31 13.48
C GLY A 136 -27.44 9.29 14.20
N GLY A 137 -27.42 9.34 15.55
CA GLY A 137 -26.43 8.69 16.41
C GLY A 137 -26.66 7.27 16.98
N TRP A 138 -25.73 6.76 17.82
CA TRP A 138 -25.66 5.50 18.61
C TRP A 138 -25.14 5.76 20.07
N THR A 139 -24.69 4.76 20.84
CA THR A 139 -24.21 4.92 22.25
C THR A 139 -22.67 4.96 22.36
N PRO A 140 -22.04 5.86 23.15
CA PRO A 140 -20.58 5.96 23.28
C PRO A 140 -19.84 4.80 23.98
N VAL A 141 -18.54 4.63 23.69
CA VAL A 141 -17.63 3.61 24.26
C VAL A 141 -16.27 4.22 24.66
N LYS A 142 -15.63 3.69 25.71
CA LYS A 142 -14.30 4.13 26.20
C LYS A 142 -13.18 3.73 25.24
N VAL A 143 -12.31 4.67 24.90
CA VAL A 143 -11.07 4.40 24.16
C VAL A 143 -10.04 3.82 25.13
N ASP A 144 -9.63 2.57 24.91
CA ASP A 144 -8.74 1.85 25.82
C ASP A 144 -7.26 2.27 25.73
N ARG A 145 -6.82 2.87 24.60
CA ARG A 145 -5.46 3.40 24.40
C ARG A 145 -5.39 4.55 23.40
N VAL A 146 -4.53 5.54 23.65
CA VAL A 146 -4.21 6.62 22.71
C VAL A 146 -3.01 6.20 21.86
N LEU A 147 -3.12 6.33 20.53
CA LEU A 147 -2.08 5.86 19.60
C LEU A 147 -0.71 6.50 19.86
N LYS A 148 -0.66 7.79 20.25
CA LYS A 148 0.59 8.50 20.62
C LYS A 148 1.41 7.81 21.72
N GLU A 149 0.78 7.01 22.58
CA GLU A 149 1.46 6.30 23.67
C GLU A 149 2.01 4.93 23.24
N LEU A 150 1.73 4.50 22.01
CA LEU A 150 2.28 3.25 21.49
C LEU A 150 3.80 3.31 21.48
N ARG A 151 4.40 2.19 21.89
CA ARG A 151 5.85 1.96 21.83
C ARG A 151 6.13 0.74 20.96
N PRO A 152 5.95 0.84 19.64
CA PRO A 152 6.24 -0.27 18.74
C PRO A 152 7.75 -0.43 18.59
N ASP A 153 8.25 -1.67 18.54
CA ASP A 153 9.65 -1.94 18.17
C ASP A 153 9.91 -1.71 16.67
N VAL A 154 8.86 -1.83 15.85
CA VAL A 154 8.92 -1.68 14.39
C VAL A 154 7.80 -0.76 13.93
N PHE A 155 8.16 0.37 13.33
CA PHE A 155 7.23 1.32 12.75
C PHE A 155 7.24 1.23 11.22
N LEU A 156 6.08 0.95 10.64
CA LEU A 156 5.80 0.96 9.21
C LEU A 156 4.63 1.91 8.95
N ALA A 157 4.58 2.47 7.74
CA ALA A 157 3.51 3.36 7.32
C ALA A 157 3.12 3.11 5.86
N GLN A 158 2.03 3.72 5.43
CA GLN A 158 1.47 3.68 4.08
C GLN A 158 2.42 4.24 3.00
N HIS A 159 3.36 5.10 3.41
CA HIS A 159 4.39 5.63 2.53
C HIS A 159 5.80 5.45 3.07
N GLY A 160 6.72 5.03 2.19
CA GLY A 160 8.13 4.75 2.50
C GLY A 160 8.83 5.91 3.20
N ARG A 161 8.58 7.13 2.74
CA ARG A 161 9.15 8.37 3.29
C ARG A 161 8.82 8.61 4.77
N LEU A 162 7.66 8.14 5.25
CA LEU A 162 7.19 8.44 6.60
C LEU A 162 7.94 7.67 7.69
N TYR A 163 8.58 6.55 7.33
CA TYR A 163 9.35 5.72 8.25
C TYR A 163 10.81 5.55 7.82
N GLY A 164 11.29 6.37 6.88
CA GLY A 164 12.68 6.38 6.43
C GLY A 164 13.09 5.10 5.68
N MET A 165 12.17 4.53 4.89
CA MET A 165 12.36 3.24 4.22
C MET A 165 13.67 3.16 3.42
N GLU A 166 13.98 4.19 2.62
CA GLU A 166 15.15 4.19 1.75
C GLU A 166 16.46 4.09 2.55
N GLU A 167 16.62 4.92 3.58
CA GLU A 167 17.79 4.91 4.44
C GLU A 167 17.93 3.58 5.20
N LYS A 168 16.81 3.05 5.71
CA LYS A 168 16.78 1.73 6.36
C LYS A 168 17.18 0.63 5.38
N MET A 169 16.76 0.71 4.13
CA MET A 169 17.16 -0.24 3.09
C MET A 169 18.64 -0.15 2.73
N GLN A 170 19.24 1.03 2.73
CA GLN A 170 20.69 1.15 2.55
C GLN A 170 21.45 0.56 3.74
N ARG A 171 20.97 0.81 4.96
CA ARG A 171 21.54 0.22 6.18
C ARG A 171 21.40 -1.30 6.23
N MET A 172 20.32 -1.87 5.71
CA MET A 172 20.18 -3.34 5.61
C MET A 172 21.33 -3.98 4.82
N LYS A 173 21.87 -3.28 3.80
CA LYS A 173 22.98 -3.79 2.97
C LYS A 173 24.32 -3.81 3.70
N THR A 174 24.48 -3.03 4.77
CA THR A 174 25.73 -2.97 5.54
C THR A 174 25.86 -4.10 6.57
N GLY A 175 24.77 -4.81 6.88
CA GLY A 175 24.77 -5.94 7.81
C GLY A 175 24.81 -5.57 9.29
N ALA A 176 24.70 -4.30 9.65
CA ALA A 176 24.80 -3.79 11.03
C ALA A 176 23.56 -4.06 11.92
N GLY A 177 22.83 -5.16 11.68
CA GLY A 177 21.54 -5.47 12.30
C GLY A 177 20.33 -4.98 11.50
N ASN A 178 19.12 -5.27 11.98
CA ASN A 178 17.88 -4.91 11.29
C ASN A 178 17.47 -3.46 11.61
N PRO A 179 17.56 -2.51 10.66
CA PRO A 179 17.28 -1.09 10.89
C PRO A 179 15.79 -0.77 10.91
N PHE A 180 14.91 -1.74 10.63
CA PHE A 180 13.47 -1.59 10.84
C PHE A 180 13.07 -1.78 12.30
N ILE A 181 13.96 -2.34 13.14
CA ILE A 181 13.83 -2.29 14.60
C ILE A 181 14.26 -0.89 15.03
N ASP A 182 13.26 -0.03 15.23
CA ASP A 182 13.40 1.41 15.44
C ASP A 182 12.27 1.90 16.38
N PRO A 183 12.44 1.71 17.71
CA PRO A 183 11.42 2.05 18.69
C PRO A 183 11.16 3.55 18.83
N GLU A 184 12.07 4.41 18.36
CA GLU A 184 11.94 5.87 18.42
C GLU A 184 11.31 6.46 17.15
N GLY A 185 11.33 5.73 16.03
CA GLY A 185 10.79 6.19 14.74
C GLY A 185 9.31 6.61 14.82
N TYR A 186 8.47 5.81 15.48
CA TYR A 186 7.04 6.13 15.65
C TYR A 186 6.84 7.42 16.46
N ARG A 187 7.58 7.59 17.55
CA ARG A 187 7.46 8.76 18.44
C ARG A 187 7.90 10.03 17.73
N THR A 188 9.01 9.93 17.00
CA THR A 188 9.53 11.02 16.17
C THR A 188 8.50 11.43 15.12
N PHE A 189 7.90 10.47 14.43
CA PHE A 189 6.85 10.73 13.45
C PHE A 189 5.64 11.42 14.07
N VAL A 190 5.07 10.88 15.16
CA VAL A 190 3.88 11.46 15.81
C VAL A 190 4.16 12.87 16.33
N ALA A 191 5.32 13.11 16.95
CA ALA A 191 5.69 14.44 17.44
C ALA A 191 5.83 15.46 16.30
N ALA A 192 6.41 15.05 15.16
CA ALA A 192 6.54 15.91 13.98
C ALA A 192 5.16 16.27 13.39
N GLN A 193 4.26 15.28 13.27
CA GLN A 193 2.91 15.51 12.77
C GLN A 193 2.09 16.42 13.70
N GLU A 194 2.21 16.23 15.01
CA GLU A 194 1.55 17.08 16.00
C GLU A 194 2.07 18.52 15.94
N ALA A 195 3.39 18.72 15.86
CA ALA A 195 3.98 20.04 15.72
C ALA A 195 3.54 20.74 14.42
N ALA A 196 3.49 20.02 13.30
CA ALA A 196 3.00 20.53 12.03
C ALA A 196 1.52 20.94 12.10
N TYR A 197 0.68 20.10 12.71
CA TYR A 197 -0.73 20.41 12.93
C TYR A 197 -0.92 21.65 13.80
N LEU A 198 -0.23 21.74 14.93
CA LEU A 198 -0.35 22.89 15.84
C LEU A 198 0.11 24.20 15.19
N LYS A 199 1.14 24.14 14.34
CA LYS A 199 1.58 25.27 13.54
C LYS A 199 0.50 25.72 12.55
N GLN A 200 -0.03 24.79 11.75
CA GLN A 200 -1.09 25.08 10.79
C GLN A 200 -2.34 25.65 11.47
N LEU A 201 -2.76 25.07 12.60
CA LEU A 201 -3.91 25.55 13.37
C LEU A 201 -3.71 26.99 13.87
N ALA A 202 -2.49 27.34 14.28
CA ALA A 202 -2.17 28.71 14.70
C ALA A 202 -2.25 29.70 13.53
N GLU A 203 -1.75 29.31 12.35
CA GLU A 203 -1.82 30.10 11.12
C GLU A 203 -3.28 30.34 10.70
N GLU A 204 -4.10 29.29 10.64
CA GLU A 204 -5.53 29.37 10.30
C GLU A 204 -6.33 30.27 11.26
N ARG A 205 -6.02 30.21 12.56
CA ARG A 205 -6.64 31.09 13.58
C ARG A 205 -6.19 32.54 13.48
N SER A 206 -4.98 32.78 13.00
CA SER A 206 -4.44 34.14 12.82
C SER A 206 -4.90 34.82 11.53
N GLY A 207 -5.16 34.04 10.47
CA GLY A 207 -5.65 34.52 9.17
C GLY A 207 -7.18 34.65 9.06
N SER A 208 -7.93 34.19 10.06
CA SER A 208 -9.39 34.35 10.14
C SER A 208 -9.84 35.67 10.82
N ARG A 209 -9.01 36.72 10.77
CA ARG A 209 -9.32 38.06 11.31
C ARG A 209 -9.55 39.09 10.21
#